data_AF-A0A939USI6-F1
#
_entry.id   AF-A0A939USI6-F1
#
_cell.length_a   1.000
_cell.length_b   1.000
_cell.length_c   1.000
_cell.angle_alpha   90.00
_cell.angle_beta   90.00
_cell.angle_gamma   90.00
#
_symmetry.space_group_name_H-M   'P 1'
#
loop_
_entity.id
_entity.type
_entity.pdbx_description
1 polymer ?
#
loop_
_entity_poly.entity_id
_entity_poly.type
_entity_poly.pdbx_seq_one_letter_code
_entity_poly.pdbx_strand_id
1 'polypeptide(L)'
;KEYVTRSVDEVFEEMGYTRIGSREAAGQTGSRFSGRLYQLEGGTAVDVTYSADGSVTMELGGLDTRDRAPEPEEQQQLTEDMESFCGDYEAIARKLAEKGIEVSSFSSLPPQPAYATIINLEDYEHTEDAVLTRKKTNKRVHTSKKTRTAD
;
A
#
# COMPACT_ATOMS: atom_id res chain seq x y z
N LYS A 1 -9.99 19.08 3.48
CA LYS A 1 -9.07 18.03 4.01
C LYS A 1 -9.86 16.84 4.54
N GLU A 2 -10.68 16.99 5.59
CA GLU A 2 -11.46 15.87 6.18
C GLU A 2 -12.41 15.18 5.19
N TYR A 3 -13.03 15.93 4.27
CA TYR A 3 -13.90 15.36 3.24
C TYR A 3 -13.17 14.38 2.30
N VAL A 4 -11.95 14.72 1.87
CA VAL A 4 -11.15 13.90 0.95
C VAL A 4 -10.72 12.63 1.64
N THR A 5 -10.13 12.75 2.84
CA THR A 5 -9.68 11.59 3.63
C THR A 5 -10.83 10.64 3.96
N ARG A 6 -11.99 11.18 4.33
CA ARG A 6 -13.19 10.38 4.62
C ARG A 6 -13.71 9.68 3.37
N SER A 7 -13.82 10.40 2.25
CA SER A 7 -14.30 9.83 1.00
C SER A 7 -13.40 8.70 0.50
N VAL A 8 -12.09 8.82 0.69
CA VAL A 8 -11.16 7.73 0.35
C VAL A 8 -11.36 6.54 1.28
N ASP A 9 -11.41 6.75 2.59
CA ASP A 9 -11.68 5.67 3.55
C ASP A 9 -12.98 4.93 3.21
N GLU A 10 -14.05 5.67 2.88
CA GLU A 10 -15.33 5.09 2.44
C GLU A 10 -15.19 4.26 1.15
N VAL A 11 -14.49 4.76 0.12
CA VAL A 11 -14.32 4.04 -1.15
C VAL A 11 -13.53 2.74 -0.95
N PHE A 12 -12.45 2.78 -0.18
CA PHE A 12 -11.64 1.60 0.08
C PHE A 12 -12.39 0.57 0.94
N GLU A 13 -13.11 1.02 1.97
CA GLU A 13 -13.95 0.13 2.81
C GLU A 13 -15.08 -0.51 2.00
N GLU A 14 -15.78 0.24 1.14
CA GLU A 14 -16.80 -0.28 0.22
C GLU A 14 -16.26 -1.34 -0.74
N MET A 15 -14.98 -1.24 -1.10
CA MET A 15 -14.29 -2.19 -1.97
C MET A 15 -13.64 -3.35 -1.20
N GLY A 16 -13.83 -3.42 0.13
CA GLY A 16 -13.36 -4.52 0.97
C GLY A 16 -11.93 -4.38 1.49
N TYR A 17 -11.31 -3.21 1.30
CA TYR A 17 -9.97 -2.96 1.80
C TYR A 17 -10.00 -2.54 3.26
N THR A 18 -9.04 -3.05 4.05
CA THR A 18 -8.92 -2.73 5.47
C THR A 18 -7.83 -1.68 5.69
N ARG A 19 -8.15 -0.57 6.36
CA ARG A 19 -7.16 0.44 6.75
C ARG A 19 -6.28 -0.06 7.90
N ILE A 20 -4.98 -0.12 7.65
CA ILE A 20 -3.96 -0.57 8.61
C ILE A 20 -2.99 0.53 9.06
N GLY A 21 -3.10 1.75 8.53
CA GLY A 21 -2.25 2.83 9.00
C GLY A 21 -2.61 4.21 8.47
N SER A 22 -2.08 5.22 9.13
CA SER A 22 -2.16 6.61 8.70
C SER A 22 -0.86 7.35 8.97
N ARG A 23 -0.53 8.34 8.14
CA ARG A 23 0.58 9.26 8.39
C ARG A 23 0.23 10.67 7.99
N GLU A 24 0.89 11.64 8.60
CA GLU A 24 0.94 13.03 8.15
C GLU A 24 2.38 13.32 7.72
N ALA A 25 2.61 13.64 6.45
CA ALA A 25 3.93 13.97 5.93
C ALA A 25 4.02 15.46 5.59
N ALA A 26 5.13 16.10 5.94
CA ALA A 26 5.45 17.44 5.47
C ALA A 26 6.28 17.34 4.19
N GLY A 27 5.76 17.88 3.09
CA GLY A 27 6.50 18.08 1.86
C GLY A 27 7.67 19.03 2.03
N GLN A 28 8.64 18.93 1.12
CA GLN A 28 9.83 19.78 1.11
C GLN A 28 9.52 21.28 0.99
N THR A 29 8.35 21.65 0.46
CA THR A 29 7.87 23.03 0.33
C THR A 29 6.97 23.48 1.49
N GLY A 30 6.84 22.69 2.55
CA GLY A 30 5.94 22.96 3.69
C GLY A 30 4.48 22.56 3.46
N SER A 31 4.16 22.00 2.29
CA SER A 31 2.83 21.39 2.04
C SER A 31 2.63 20.19 2.96
N ARG A 32 1.41 20.00 3.50
CA ARG A 32 1.09 18.83 4.33
C ARG A 32 0.32 17.82 3.50
N PHE A 33 0.81 16.59 3.49
CA PHE A 33 0.17 15.44 2.89
C PHE A 33 -0.37 14.53 3.99
N SER A 34 -1.49 13.88 3.71
CA SER A 34 -2.00 12.81 4.57
C SER A 34 -1.88 11.50 3.79
N GLY A 35 -1.32 10.48 4.43
CA GLY A 35 -1.24 9.12 3.90
C GLY A 35 -2.19 8.18 4.62
N ARG A 36 -2.70 7.19 3.90
CA ARG A 36 -3.45 6.05 4.43
C ARG A 36 -2.90 4.77 3.82
N LEU A 37 -2.77 3.76 4.66
CA LEU A 37 -2.29 2.46 4.24
C LEU A 37 -3.44 1.45 4.30
N TYR A 38 -3.74 0.83 3.16
CA TYR A 38 -4.80 -0.18 3.03
C TYR A 38 -4.19 -1.53 2.70
N GLN A 39 -4.61 -2.57 3.42
CA GLN A 39 -4.07 -3.91 3.26
C GLN A 39 -4.62 -4.60 2.01
N LEU A 40 -3.72 -5.28 1.28
CA LEU A 40 -4.01 -6.31 0.30
C LEU A 40 -3.71 -7.70 0.89
N GLU A 41 -4.19 -8.74 0.23
CA GLU A 41 -3.81 -10.10 0.58
C GLU A 41 -2.30 -10.35 0.39
N GLY A 42 -1.78 -11.46 0.88
CA GLY A 42 -0.37 -11.83 0.62
C GLY A 42 0.70 -11.07 1.38
N GLY A 43 0.36 -9.99 2.10
CA GLY A 43 1.31 -9.14 2.82
C GLY A 43 1.71 -7.87 2.07
N THR A 44 0.92 -7.49 1.06
CA THR A 44 1.07 -6.23 0.33
C THR A 44 0.05 -5.20 0.81
N ALA A 45 0.23 -3.96 0.40
CA ALA A 45 -0.65 -2.85 0.75
C ALA A 45 -0.59 -1.76 -0.32
N VAL A 46 -1.60 -0.90 -0.32
CA VAL A 46 -1.64 0.33 -1.10
C VAL A 46 -1.50 1.51 -0.15
N ASP A 47 -0.41 2.27 -0.30
CA ASP A 47 -0.27 3.60 0.29
C ASP A 47 -0.99 4.61 -0.60
N VAL A 48 -1.93 5.34 -0.01
CA VAL A 48 -2.65 6.42 -0.67
C VAL A 48 -2.29 7.73 0.00
N THR A 49 -1.63 8.59 -0.78
CA THR A 49 -1.25 9.93 -0.35
C THR A 49 -2.16 10.97 -1.02
N TYR A 50 -2.66 11.93 -0.24
CA TYR A 50 -3.44 13.06 -0.75
C TYR A 50 -2.85 14.39 -0.35
N SER A 51 -2.99 15.37 -1.24
CA SER A 51 -2.54 16.74 -1.03
C SER A 51 -3.72 17.70 -0.84
N ALA A 52 -3.43 18.90 -0.35
CA ALA A 52 -4.45 19.91 -0.08
C ALA A 52 -5.15 20.43 -1.35
N ASP A 53 -4.54 20.28 -2.52
CA ASP A 53 -5.10 20.63 -3.83
C ASP A 53 -6.04 19.55 -4.41
N GLY A 54 -6.26 18.46 -3.68
CA GLY A 54 -7.14 17.37 -4.10
C GLY A 54 -6.44 16.28 -4.90
N SER A 55 -5.13 16.41 -5.18
CA SER A 55 -4.34 15.34 -5.79
C SER A 55 -4.30 14.09 -4.90
N VAL A 56 -4.42 12.93 -5.54
CA VAL A 56 -4.32 11.61 -4.91
C VAL A 56 -3.28 10.78 -5.66
N THR A 57 -2.35 10.18 -4.93
CA THR A 57 -1.34 9.24 -5.44
C THR A 57 -1.52 7.90 -4.73
N MET A 58 -1.37 6.81 -5.48
CA MET A 58 -1.49 5.45 -4.98
C MET A 58 -0.23 4.67 -5.33
N GLU A 59 0.36 3.99 -4.34
CA GLU A 59 1.54 3.14 -4.49
C GLU A 59 1.25 1.77 -3.89
N LEU A 60 1.49 0.69 -4.65
CA LEU A 60 1.39 -0.68 -4.17
C LEU A 60 2.78 -1.17 -3.76
N GLY A 61 2.90 -1.73 -2.55
CA GLY A 61 4.17 -2.24 -2.04
C GLY A 61 4.00 -3.38 -1.04
N GLY A 62 5.10 -4.09 -0.79
CA GLY A 62 5.17 -5.15 0.23
C GLY A 62 5.31 -4.55 1.63
N LEU A 63 4.76 -5.20 2.65
CA LEU A 63 4.84 -4.70 4.03
C LEU A 63 6.07 -5.24 4.77
N ASP A 64 6.86 -4.34 5.36
CA ASP A 64 7.91 -4.68 6.33
C ASP A 64 7.96 -3.63 7.46
N THR A 65 8.77 -3.87 8.48
CA THR A 65 9.05 -2.96 9.61
C THR A 65 10.35 -2.16 9.41
N ARG A 66 10.98 -2.28 8.25
CA ARG A 66 12.23 -1.58 7.91
C ARG A 66 12.28 -1.27 6.43
N ASP A 67 12.97 -0.19 6.11
CA ASP A 67 13.31 0.15 4.73
C ASP A 67 14.31 -0.85 4.16
N ARG A 68 13.94 -1.47 3.04
CA ARG A 68 14.81 -2.40 2.28
C ARG A 68 14.31 -2.55 0.86
N ALA A 69 15.16 -3.08 -0.01
CA ALA A 69 14.71 -3.57 -1.31
C ALA A 69 13.87 -4.85 -1.14
N PRO A 70 12.87 -5.07 -2.02
CA PRO A 70 12.17 -6.35 -2.09
C PRO A 70 13.11 -7.45 -2.60
N GLU A 71 12.98 -8.65 -2.04
CA GLU A 71 13.69 -9.85 -2.52
C GLU A 71 13.10 -10.30 -3.87
N PRO A 72 13.82 -11.10 -4.69
CA PRO A 72 13.34 -11.50 -6.02
C PRO A 72 11.96 -12.18 -6.04
N GLU A 73 11.67 -13.01 -5.02
CA GLU A 73 10.35 -13.65 -4.87
C GLU A 73 9.25 -12.63 -4.56
N GLU A 74 9.56 -11.62 -3.73
CA GLU A 74 8.62 -10.53 -3.41
C GLU A 74 8.41 -9.62 -4.63
N GLN A 75 9.45 -9.35 -5.42
CA GLN A 75 9.33 -8.58 -6.66
C GLN A 75 8.39 -9.25 -7.66
N GLN A 76 8.46 -10.58 -7.79
CA GLN A 76 7.55 -11.34 -8.63
C GLN A 76 6.10 -11.24 -8.12
N GLN A 77 5.87 -11.51 -6.84
CA GLN A 77 4.54 -11.38 -6.24
C GLN A 77 3.98 -9.96 -6.38
N LEU A 78 4.81 -8.94 -6.11
CA LEU A 78 4.40 -7.53 -6.23
C LEU A 78 4.05 -7.16 -7.66
N THR A 79 4.73 -7.73 -8.66
CA THR A 79 4.40 -7.51 -10.07
C THR A 79 3.03 -8.09 -10.41
N GLU A 80 2.73 -9.30 -9.94
CA GLU A 80 1.41 -9.95 -10.13
C GLU A 80 0.29 -9.19 -9.40
N ASP A 81 0.57 -8.69 -8.19
CA ASP A 81 -0.35 -7.88 -7.41
C ASP A 81 -0.62 -6.54 -8.10
N MET A 82 0.41 -5.89 -8.66
CA MET A 82 0.27 -4.66 -9.46
C MET A 82 -0.61 -4.88 -10.69
N GLU A 83 -0.42 -5.99 -11.42
CA GLU A 83 -1.26 -6.35 -12.57
C GLU A 83 -2.72 -6.54 -12.17
N SER A 84 -2.96 -7.24 -11.07
CA SER A 84 -4.29 -7.52 -10.55
C SER A 84 -4.98 -6.24 -10.04
N PHE A 85 -4.23 -5.35 -9.38
CA PHE A 85 -4.73 -4.11 -8.82
C PHE A 85 -5.14 -3.08 -9.88
N CYS A 86 -4.65 -3.18 -11.13
CA CYS A 86 -5.04 -2.27 -12.21
C CYS A 86 -6.57 -2.15 -12.38
N GLY A 87 -7.32 -3.25 -12.25
CA GLY A 87 -8.78 -3.23 -12.36
C GLY A 87 -9.47 -2.53 -11.18
N ASP A 88 -8.97 -2.78 -9.97
CA ASP A 88 -9.47 -2.13 -8.76
C ASP A 88 -9.13 -0.64 -8.75
N TYR A 89 -7.95 -0.27 -9.24
CA TYR A 89 -7.55 1.13 -9.40
C TYR A 89 -8.55 1.92 -10.25
N GLU A 90 -8.98 1.40 -11.40
CA GLU A 90 -9.98 2.07 -12.25
C GLU A 90 -11.32 2.24 -11.52
N ALA A 91 -11.74 1.24 -10.75
CA ALA A 91 -12.96 1.29 -9.97
C ALA A 91 -12.87 2.30 -8.80
N ILE A 92 -11.74 2.36 -8.11
CA ILE A 92 -11.45 3.35 -7.06
C ILE A 92 -11.47 4.77 -7.64
N ALA A 93 -10.75 4.99 -8.73
CA ALA A 93 -10.68 6.30 -9.39
C ALA A 93 -12.07 6.79 -9.82
N ARG A 94 -12.89 5.91 -10.39
CA ARG A 94 -14.28 6.24 -10.76
C ARG A 94 -15.12 6.63 -9.53
N LYS A 95 -15.08 5.83 -8.45
CA LYS A 95 -15.82 6.11 -7.21
C LYS A 95 -15.39 7.40 -6.54
N LEU A 96 -14.09 7.72 -6.56
CA LEU A 96 -13.56 8.98 -6.05
C LEU A 96 -14.02 10.17 -6.91
N ALA A 97 -14.03 10.03 -8.23
CA ALA A 97 -14.53 11.05 -9.14
C ALA A 97 -16.04 11.32 -8.95
N GLU A 98 -16.85 10.29 -8.67
CA GLU A 98 -18.27 10.46 -8.31
C GLU A 98 -18.48 11.28 -7.04
N LYS A 99 -17.49 11.28 -6.13
CA LYS A 99 -17.45 12.12 -4.91
C LYS A 99 -16.75 13.48 -5.15
N GLY A 100 -16.38 13.81 -6.39
CA GLY A 100 -15.73 15.07 -6.76
C GLY A 100 -14.25 15.15 -6.38
N ILE A 101 -13.58 14.01 -6.17
CA ILE A 101 -12.15 13.93 -5.88
C ILE A 101 -11.40 13.57 -7.16
N GLU A 102 -10.52 14.45 -7.60
CA GLU A 102 -9.72 14.23 -8.79
C GLU A 102 -8.45 13.45 -8.45
N VAL A 103 -8.33 12.25 -9.00
CA VAL A 103 -7.08 11.49 -8.95
C VAL A 103 -6.15 12.08 -10.02
N SER A 104 -5.35 13.07 -9.63
CA SER A 104 -4.45 13.77 -10.55
C SER A 104 -3.31 12.86 -11.03
N SER A 105 -3.25 12.68 -12.34
CA SER A 105 -2.20 12.05 -13.15
C SER A 105 -1.42 10.87 -12.56
N PHE A 106 -1.77 9.73 -13.12
CA PHE A 106 -1.08 8.46 -13.13
C PHE A 106 0.39 8.62 -13.57
N SER A 107 1.33 8.28 -12.69
CA SER A 107 2.44 7.45 -13.15
C SER A 107 2.01 6.01 -12.90
N SER A 108 1.26 5.39 -13.83
CA SER A 108 1.33 3.91 -13.88
C SER A 108 2.74 3.58 -14.25
N LEU A 109 3.53 3.35 -13.23
CA LEU A 109 4.71 2.57 -13.41
C LEU A 109 4.19 1.19 -13.83
N PRO A 110 4.64 0.66 -14.99
CA PRO A 110 4.18 -0.62 -15.44
C PRO A 110 4.49 -1.67 -14.36
N PRO A 111 3.66 -2.72 -14.22
CA PRO A 111 3.95 -3.80 -13.30
C PRO A 111 5.28 -4.43 -13.71
N GLN A 112 6.34 -4.07 -13.01
CA GLN A 112 7.70 -4.54 -13.27
C GLN A 112 8.46 -4.65 -11.95
N PRO A 113 9.37 -5.63 -11.84
CA PRO A 113 10.23 -5.79 -10.67
C PRO A 113 10.99 -4.52 -10.27
N ALA A 114 11.34 -3.66 -11.24
CA ALA A 114 12.04 -2.41 -11.01
C ALA A 114 11.24 -1.37 -10.20
N TYR A 115 9.92 -1.52 -10.15
CA TYR A 115 9.01 -0.63 -9.41
C TYR A 115 8.44 -1.29 -8.16
N ALA A 116 8.77 -2.56 -7.91
CA ALA A 116 8.45 -3.22 -6.65
C ALA A 116 9.15 -2.50 -5.50
N THR A 117 8.38 -2.20 -4.46
CA THR A 117 8.84 -1.44 -3.29
C THR A 117 8.37 -2.09 -2.00
N ILE A 118 9.02 -1.73 -0.89
CA ILE A 118 8.64 -2.13 0.46
C ILE A 118 8.16 -0.89 1.20
N ILE A 119 6.96 -0.97 1.76
CA ILE A 119 6.36 0.03 2.62
C ILE A 119 6.75 -0.30 4.06
N ASN A 120 7.49 0.61 4.70
CA ASN A 120 7.85 0.52 6.09
C ASN A 120 6.66 0.87 6.99
N LEU A 121 6.15 -0.11 7.72
CA LEU A 121 5.02 0.04 8.64
C LEU A 121 5.33 1.02 9.79
N GLU A 122 6.58 1.16 10.22
CA GLU A 122 6.92 2.06 11.33
C GLU A 122 6.73 3.54 10.98
N ASP A 123 6.62 3.88 9.69
CA ASP A 123 6.33 5.24 9.24
C ASP A 123 4.85 5.63 9.43
N TYR A 124 4.01 4.68 9.85
CA TYR A 124 2.57 4.86 10.00
C TYR A 124 2.13 4.72 11.45
N GLU A 125 1.23 5.60 11.86
CA GLU A 125 0.42 5.40 13.04
C GLU A 125 -0.54 4.22 12.78
N HIS A 126 -0.39 3.17 13.57
CA HIS A 126 -1.13 1.93 13.41
C HIS A 126 -2.59 2.05 13.87
N THR A 127 -3.50 1.44 13.13
CA THR A 127 -4.86 1.15 13.60
C THR A 127 -4.87 -0.15 14.42
N GLU A 128 -5.91 -0.39 15.23
CA GLU A 128 -6.03 -1.65 15.99
C GLU A 128 -6.00 -2.90 15.08
N ASP A 129 -6.55 -2.80 13.86
CA ASP A 129 -6.49 -3.83 12.83
C ASP A 129 -5.06 -4.14 12.32
N ALA A 130 -4.19 -3.13 12.30
CA ALA A 130 -2.78 -3.28 11.91
C ALA A 130 -1.97 -4.17 12.87
N VAL A 131 -2.39 -4.25 14.13
CA VAL A 131 -1.73 -5.09 15.14
C VAL A 131 -1.95 -6.57 14.84
N LEU A 132 -3.09 -6.92 14.23
CA LEU A 132 -3.43 -8.30 13.85
C LEU A 132 -2.65 -8.76 12.61
N THR A 133 -2.36 -7.85 11.68
CA THR A 133 -1.58 -8.14 10.46
C THR A 133 -0.10 -8.34 10.79
N ARG A 134 0.48 -7.49 11.66
CA ARG A 134 1.85 -7.64 12.20
C ARG A 134 2.10 -9.05 12.77
N LYS A 135 1.11 -9.63 13.47
CA LYS A 135 1.18 -11.00 14.00
C LYS A 135 1.16 -12.10 12.92
N LYS A 136 0.49 -11.87 11.79
CA LYS A 136 0.43 -12.84 10.67
C LYS A 136 1.72 -12.81 9.84
N THR A 137 2.28 -11.64 9.56
CA THR A 137 3.52 -11.50 8.77
C THR A 137 4.74 -12.05 9.51
N ASN A 138 4.83 -11.84 10.84
CA ASN A 138 5.89 -12.44 11.67
C ASN A 138 5.88 -13.97 11.71
N LYS A 139 4.80 -14.63 11.25
CA LYS A 139 4.69 -16.09 11.25
C LYS A 139 5.32 -16.76 10.03
N ARG A 140 5.85 -16.01 9.05
CA ARG A 140 6.59 -16.56 7.89
C ARG A 140 8.11 -16.61 8.09
N VAL A 141 8.60 -16.58 9.33
CA VAL A 141 10.03 -16.77 9.61
C VAL A 141 10.34 -18.26 9.83
N HIS A 142 11.04 -18.82 8.84
CA HIS A 142 11.95 -19.99 8.89
C HIS A 142 11.35 -21.41 9.01
N THR A 143 11.17 -22.05 7.85
CA THR A 143 11.51 -23.49 7.71
C THR A 143 12.51 -23.69 6.57
N SER A 144 13.77 -23.37 6.83
CA SER A 144 14.89 -23.84 6.02
C SER A 144 14.98 -25.36 6.15
N LYS A 145 14.42 -26.11 5.19
CA LYS A 145 14.63 -27.56 5.12
C LYS A 145 16.07 -27.82 4.66
N LYS A 146 16.93 -28.08 5.64
CA LYS A 146 18.27 -28.66 5.49
C LYS A 146 18.15 -30.07 4.91
N THR A 147 18.31 -30.24 3.60
CA THR A 147 18.52 -31.58 3.01
C THR A 147 20.00 -31.91 2.98
N ARG A 148 20.31 -32.98 3.71
CA ARG A 148 21.62 -33.58 3.96
C ARG A 148 22.32 -34.00 2.66
N THR A 149 23.58 -33.62 2.53
CA THR A 149 24.59 -34.40 1.83
C THR A 149 24.79 -35.72 2.58
N ALA A 150 24.74 -36.85 1.87
CA ALA A 150 25.31 -38.11 2.30
C ALA A 150 25.87 -38.82 1.08
N ASP A 151 27.18 -39.03 1.17
CA ASP A 151 28.09 -39.98 0.51
C ASP A 151 27.47 -41.01 -0.45
#